data_AF-A0AAN6FVL0-F1
#
_entry.id   AF-A0AAN6FVL0-F1
#
_cell.length_a   1.000
_cell.length_b   1.000
_cell.length_c   1.000
_cell.angle_alpha   90.00
_cell.angle_beta   90.00
_cell.angle_gamma   90.00
#
_symmetry.space_group_name_H-M   'P 1'
#
loop_
_entity.id
_entity.type
_entity.pdbx_description
1 polymer ?
#
loop_
_entity_poly.entity_id
_entity_poly.type
_entity_poly.pdbx_seq_one_letter_code
_entity_poly.pdbx_strand_id
1 'polypeptide(L)'
;MPHIDDLSDLLLNRSSWRGKDKLGMTFIAVALRMNQELELSDIANPSATALEAGRARARLSIAWTVHFEDAAFANGLLKVSAPVDYRLQDTPLLPDREYAWSGRPFSPVFIRYRSNALFRERSALTRLITEVNHLLFSPELQDSTALMRWAQAWDSKTSNWYQNLPEDLRYDKDLPVPVFELHAQYHCTMVTFCSSLDTCFQARSLDGAIQKVDGYYTAGEISISSRLSARRLSHATWAASMCRDYRERYSLRASVPFMFQIATMSAFALLQWLHDNPDQSSPSTGQIQDELPGGTMHPRSAFEETYRGMLASATQVMVARGALALLNQTASHLGVELPHQRKLESTIHGITWRRSDLKQISSIFPNYAQGSTPTFSKATGMEDILKEWENFLPYR
;
A
#
# COMPACT_ATOMS: atom_id res chain seq x y z
N MET A 1 5.02 18.07 -21.89
CA MET A 1 6.10 18.28 -20.91
C MET A 1 6.58 16.88 -20.54
N PRO A 2 7.78 16.46 -20.94
CA PRO A 2 8.28 15.16 -20.54
C PRO A 2 8.52 15.21 -19.02
N HIS A 3 7.83 14.32 -18.31
CA HIS A 3 8.21 13.74 -17.04
C HIS A 3 9.51 14.32 -16.43
N ILE A 4 9.35 15.22 -15.46
CA ILE A 4 10.36 15.42 -14.41
C ILE A 4 10.23 14.20 -13.47
N ASP A 5 10.47 13.02 -14.03
CA ASP A 5 10.63 11.77 -13.31
C ASP A 5 12.14 11.68 -13.04
N ASP A 6 12.55 12.32 -11.95
CA ASP A 6 13.95 12.47 -11.59
C ASP A 6 14.62 11.11 -11.36
N LEU A 7 15.90 11.03 -11.71
CA LEU A 7 16.78 9.85 -11.61
C LEU A 7 16.70 9.10 -10.28
N SER A 8 16.38 9.79 -9.17
CA SER A 8 16.15 9.17 -7.86
C SER A 8 14.90 8.30 -7.85
N ASP A 9 13.75 8.82 -8.29
CA ASP A 9 12.50 8.07 -8.40
C ASP A 9 12.66 6.87 -9.34
N LEU A 10 13.31 7.09 -10.49
CA LEU A 10 13.60 6.06 -11.47
C LEU A 10 14.50 4.93 -10.92
N LEU A 11 15.56 5.24 -10.16
CA LEU A 11 16.49 4.22 -9.63
C LEU A 11 15.92 3.50 -8.40
N LEU A 12 15.16 4.21 -7.57
CA LEU A 12 14.46 3.69 -6.39
C LEU A 12 13.37 2.71 -6.78
N ASN A 13 12.41 3.16 -7.57
CA ASN A 13 11.31 2.33 -8.02
C ASN A 13 11.82 1.16 -8.87
N ARG A 14 12.82 1.36 -9.74
CA ARG A 14 13.40 0.24 -10.52
C ARG A 14 14.10 -0.81 -9.66
N SER A 15 14.76 -0.43 -8.57
CA SER A 15 15.44 -1.40 -7.69
C SER A 15 14.41 -2.24 -6.91
N SER A 16 13.42 -1.58 -6.31
CA SER A 16 12.32 -2.26 -5.61
C SER A 16 11.51 -3.15 -6.56
N TRP A 17 11.18 -2.68 -7.78
CA TRP A 17 10.47 -3.47 -8.78
C TRP A 17 11.26 -4.70 -9.25
N ARG A 18 12.59 -4.64 -9.20
CA ARG A 18 13.48 -5.78 -9.44
C ARG A 18 13.64 -6.68 -8.20
N GLY A 19 12.78 -6.55 -7.19
CA GLY A 19 12.82 -7.37 -5.99
C GLY A 19 14.02 -7.10 -5.09
N LYS A 20 14.60 -5.89 -5.16
CA LYS A 20 15.76 -5.45 -4.38
C LYS A 20 15.40 -4.27 -3.48
N ASP A 21 14.27 -4.33 -2.79
CA ASP A 21 13.80 -3.28 -1.89
C ASP A 21 14.77 -3.02 -0.72
N LYS A 22 15.59 -3.99 -0.28
CA LYS A 22 16.71 -3.71 0.64
C LYS A 22 17.67 -2.65 0.09
N LEU A 23 17.99 -2.72 -1.21
CA LEU A 23 18.83 -1.73 -1.88
C LEU A 23 18.05 -0.42 -2.13
N GLY A 24 16.77 -0.52 -2.51
CA GLY A 24 15.88 0.62 -2.66
C GLY A 24 15.84 1.48 -1.38
N MET A 25 15.64 0.86 -0.22
CA MET A 25 15.62 1.57 1.07
C MET A 25 16.97 2.24 1.40
N THR A 26 18.10 1.63 1.05
CA THR A 26 19.42 2.28 1.21
C THR A 26 19.52 3.56 0.38
N PHE A 27 19.04 3.53 -0.86
CA PHE A 27 19.01 4.73 -1.70
C PHE A 27 18.03 5.79 -1.17
N ILE A 28 16.88 5.40 -0.61
CA ILE A 28 15.94 6.34 0.03
C ILE A 28 16.62 7.02 1.22
N ALA A 29 17.30 6.25 2.08
CA ALA A 29 18.02 6.79 3.23
C ALA A 29 19.11 7.79 2.82
N VAL A 30 19.86 7.50 1.74
CA VAL A 30 20.84 8.43 1.17
C VAL A 30 20.16 9.69 0.63
N ALA A 31 19.06 9.54 -0.12
CA ALA A 31 18.31 10.67 -0.67
C ALA A 31 17.70 11.57 0.41
N LEU A 32 17.19 10.99 1.51
CA LEU A 32 16.70 11.72 2.68
C LEU A 32 17.82 12.52 3.35
N ARG A 33 19.01 11.91 3.50
CA ARG A 33 20.18 12.61 4.04
C ARG A 33 20.61 13.77 3.13
N MET A 34 20.68 13.53 1.82
CA MET A 34 20.97 14.59 0.84
C MET A 34 19.92 15.71 0.90
N ASN A 35 18.65 15.38 1.12
CA ASN A 35 17.60 16.39 1.28
C ASN A 35 17.86 17.29 2.49
N GLN A 36 18.35 16.75 3.60
CA GLN A 36 18.69 17.50 4.80
C GLN A 36 19.91 18.42 4.58
N GLU A 37 20.93 17.92 3.88
CA GLU A 37 22.19 18.63 3.63
C GLU A 37 22.06 19.75 2.58
N LEU A 38 21.18 19.59 1.60
CA LEU A 38 20.98 20.57 0.53
C LEU A 38 19.93 21.62 0.90
N GLU A 39 20.23 22.89 0.62
CA GLU A 39 19.31 24.00 0.81
C GLU A 39 18.00 23.81 0.03
N LEU A 40 16.89 24.15 0.69
CA LEU A 40 15.57 24.26 0.06
C LEU A 40 15.35 25.75 -0.22
N SER A 41 15.36 26.10 -1.50
CA SER A 41 15.11 27.48 -1.93
C SER A 41 13.66 27.87 -1.60
N ASP A 42 13.47 29.08 -1.09
CA ASP A 42 12.15 29.63 -0.84
C ASP A 42 11.45 29.96 -2.17
N ILE A 43 10.40 29.21 -2.50
CA ILE A 43 9.60 29.41 -3.71
C ILE A 43 8.71 30.65 -3.59
N ALA A 44 8.40 31.10 -2.37
CA ALA A 44 7.59 32.29 -2.13
C ALA A 44 8.37 33.58 -2.34
N ASN A 45 9.70 33.53 -2.28
CA ASN A 45 10.55 34.67 -2.63
C ASN A 45 10.64 34.80 -4.16
N PRO A 46 10.31 35.99 -4.74
CA PRO A 46 10.38 36.18 -6.18
C PRO A 46 11.83 36.01 -6.66
N SER A 47 12.11 34.87 -7.30
CA SER A 47 13.41 34.59 -7.89
C SER A 47 13.70 35.62 -8.99
N ALA A 48 14.96 36.03 -9.14
CA ALA A 48 15.35 37.01 -10.15
C ALA A 48 15.12 36.50 -11.58
N THR A 49 15.10 35.18 -11.78
CA THR A 49 14.92 34.54 -13.10
C THR A 49 13.96 33.35 -13.11
N ALA A 50 13.37 33.06 -14.28
CA ALA A 50 12.53 31.87 -14.49
C ALA A 50 13.29 30.55 -14.30
N LEU A 51 14.60 30.54 -14.54
CA LEU A 51 15.46 29.37 -14.35
C LEU A 51 15.63 29.04 -12.86
N GLU A 52 15.88 30.04 -12.02
CA GLU A 52 15.98 29.87 -10.57
C GLU A 52 14.66 29.38 -9.98
N ALA A 53 13.54 29.98 -10.38
CA ALA A 53 12.21 29.53 -9.98
C ALA A 53 11.95 28.08 -10.44
N GLY A 54 12.42 27.69 -11.63
CA GLY A 54 12.36 26.32 -12.12
C GLY A 54 13.18 25.34 -11.28
N ARG A 55 14.41 25.71 -10.92
CA ARG A 55 15.29 24.90 -10.05
C ARG A 55 14.71 24.75 -8.65
N ALA A 56 14.18 25.82 -8.06
CA ALA A 56 13.55 25.79 -6.74
C ALA A 56 12.35 24.83 -6.71
N ARG A 57 11.48 24.90 -7.73
CA ARG A 57 10.36 23.96 -7.90
C ARG A 57 10.82 22.52 -8.06
N ALA A 58 11.81 22.26 -8.92
CA ALA A 58 12.35 20.93 -9.11
C ALA A 58 12.93 20.37 -7.81
N ARG A 59 13.73 21.17 -7.10
CA ARG A 59 14.31 20.80 -5.81
C ARG A 59 13.25 20.45 -4.76
N LEU A 60 12.19 21.26 -4.65
CA LEU A 60 11.08 21.00 -3.73
C LEU A 60 10.30 19.74 -4.15
N SER A 61 10.07 19.55 -5.44
CA SER A 61 9.41 18.35 -5.99
C SER A 61 10.20 17.09 -5.63
N ILE A 62 11.51 17.07 -5.88
CA ILE A 62 12.41 15.97 -5.50
C ILE A 62 12.35 15.71 -4.00
N ALA A 63 12.41 16.78 -3.19
CA ALA A 63 12.42 16.64 -1.74
C ALA A 63 11.14 15.95 -1.24
N TRP A 64 9.98 16.39 -1.75
CA TRP A 64 8.70 15.77 -1.46
C TRP A 64 8.60 14.34 -1.99
N THR A 65 9.02 14.07 -3.23
CA THR A 65 9.02 12.71 -3.80
C THR A 65 9.80 11.73 -2.94
N VAL A 66 10.97 12.11 -2.42
CA VAL A 66 11.75 11.23 -1.53
C VAL A 66 10.97 10.89 -0.25
N HIS A 67 10.26 11.86 0.35
CA HIS A 67 9.40 11.57 1.51
C HIS A 67 8.14 10.79 1.14
N PHE A 68 7.58 11.00 -0.06
CA PHE A 68 6.44 10.24 -0.57
C PHE A 68 6.80 8.77 -0.67
N GLU A 69 7.93 8.46 -1.29
CA GLU A 69 8.45 7.10 -1.45
C GLU A 69 8.82 6.48 -0.09
N ASP A 70 9.53 7.21 0.79
CA ASP A 70 9.89 6.71 2.11
C ASP A 70 8.66 6.33 2.94
N ALA A 71 7.67 7.22 3.06
CA ALA A 71 6.45 6.96 3.81
C ALA A 71 5.66 5.77 3.22
N ALA A 72 5.55 5.71 1.89
CA ALA A 72 4.90 4.65 1.15
C ALA A 72 5.54 3.27 1.36
N PHE A 73 6.85 3.17 1.10
CA PHE A 73 7.60 1.94 1.27
C PHE A 73 7.64 1.52 2.72
N ALA A 74 7.87 2.43 3.66
CA ALA A 74 7.83 2.11 5.08
C ALA A 74 6.46 1.55 5.51
N ASN A 75 5.36 2.12 5.01
CA ASN A 75 4.02 1.60 5.29
C ASN A 75 3.82 0.17 4.77
N GLY A 76 4.22 -0.10 3.52
CA GLY A 76 4.14 -1.45 2.94
C GLY A 76 5.12 -2.44 3.58
N LEU A 77 6.26 -1.97 4.07
CA LEU A 77 7.26 -2.82 4.72
C LEU A 77 7.05 -2.95 6.23
N LEU A 78 5.97 -2.37 6.77
CA LEU A 78 5.63 -2.36 8.20
C LEU A 78 6.77 -1.81 9.06
N LYS A 79 7.28 -0.64 8.65
CA LYS A 79 8.43 0.03 9.28
C LYS A 79 8.14 1.49 9.59
N VAL A 80 8.96 2.03 10.48
CA VAL A 80 9.04 3.46 10.74
C VAL A 80 9.66 4.15 9.52
N SER A 81 8.98 5.17 8.99
CA SER A 81 9.52 6.11 8.00
C SER A 81 10.33 7.20 8.68
N ALA A 82 11.16 7.92 7.93
CA ALA A 82 11.78 9.14 8.41
C ALA A 82 10.72 10.24 8.65
N PRO A 83 10.94 11.12 9.64
CA PRO A 83 10.08 12.28 9.82
C PRO A 83 10.13 13.17 8.58
N VAL A 84 8.97 13.71 8.19
CA VAL A 84 8.89 14.69 7.10
C VAL A 84 9.68 15.94 7.49
N ASP A 85 10.55 16.40 6.59
CA ASP A 85 11.35 17.61 6.82
C ASP A 85 10.46 18.82 7.08
N TYR A 86 10.67 19.49 8.22
CA TYR A 86 9.88 20.64 8.67
C TYR A 86 9.98 21.84 7.71
N ARG A 87 11.03 21.90 6.89
CA ARG A 87 11.25 22.95 5.88
C ARG A 87 10.33 22.79 4.68
N LEU A 88 9.74 21.60 4.48
CA LEU A 88 8.82 21.34 3.39
C LEU A 88 7.45 21.92 3.74
N GLN A 89 7.12 23.04 3.11
CA GLN A 89 5.80 23.65 3.17
C GLN A 89 4.89 23.09 2.07
N ASP A 90 3.58 23.17 2.30
CA ASP A 90 2.54 22.77 1.35
C ASP A 90 2.29 23.88 0.31
N THR A 91 3.38 24.39 -0.28
CA THR A 91 3.36 25.52 -1.22
C THR A 91 3.03 25.04 -2.63
N PRO A 92 2.16 25.74 -3.39
CA PRO A 92 1.85 25.37 -4.76
C PRO A 92 3.12 25.33 -5.62
N LEU A 93 3.40 24.17 -6.21
CA LEU A 93 4.55 24.01 -7.09
C LEU A 93 4.32 24.60 -8.48
N LEU A 94 3.09 24.62 -8.96
CA LEU A 94 2.73 25.06 -10.31
C LEU A 94 1.70 26.19 -10.26
N PRO A 95 1.33 26.81 -11.40
CA PRO A 95 0.10 27.59 -11.46
C PRO A 95 -1.11 26.70 -11.18
N ASP A 96 -2.10 27.21 -10.46
CA ASP A 96 -3.36 26.50 -10.21
C ASP A 96 -4.20 26.45 -11.50
N ARG A 97 -3.98 25.40 -12.29
CA ARG A 97 -4.67 25.15 -13.56
C ARG A 97 -4.84 23.66 -13.77
N GLU A 98 -5.80 23.31 -14.62
CA GLU A 98 -5.99 21.94 -15.07
C GLU A 98 -4.86 21.51 -16.03
N TYR A 99 -4.38 20.30 -15.83
CA TYR A 99 -3.40 19.64 -16.68
C TYR A 99 -4.05 18.42 -17.34
N ALA A 100 -3.79 18.23 -18.64
CA ALA A 100 -4.22 17.04 -19.35
C ALA A 100 -3.23 15.89 -19.09
N TRP A 101 -3.71 14.83 -18.46
CA TRP A 101 -3.01 13.56 -18.34
C TRP A 101 -3.48 12.59 -19.44
N SER A 102 -2.56 11.81 -20.00
CA SER A 102 -2.91 10.73 -20.94
C SER A 102 -2.13 9.47 -20.58
N GLY A 103 -2.83 8.34 -20.56
CA GLY A 103 -2.21 7.03 -20.31
C GLY A 103 -1.47 6.44 -21.52
N ARG A 104 -0.92 7.26 -22.42
CA ARG A 104 -0.25 6.76 -23.63
C ARG A 104 0.94 5.87 -23.27
N PRO A 105 1.18 4.77 -24.01
CA PRO A 105 0.44 4.30 -25.18
C PRO A 105 -0.82 3.48 -24.87
N PHE A 106 -1.16 3.26 -23.60
CA PHE A 106 -2.22 2.33 -23.16
C PHE A 106 -3.63 2.91 -23.22
N SER A 107 -3.78 4.23 -23.09
CA SER A 107 -5.05 4.93 -23.24
C SER A 107 -4.87 6.21 -24.08
N PRO A 108 -5.70 6.41 -25.13
CA PRO A 108 -5.72 7.65 -25.89
C PRO A 108 -6.53 8.76 -25.21
N VAL A 109 -7.20 8.46 -24.08
CA VAL A 109 -8.09 9.39 -23.38
C VAL A 109 -7.26 10.43 -22.62
N PHE A 110 -7.66 11.70 -22.77
CA PHE A 110 -7.13 12.80 -21.99
C PHE A 110 -8.06 13.08 -20.81
N ILE A 111 -7.52 13.05 -19.60
CA ILE A 111 -8.25 13.34 -18.37
C ILE A 111 -7.62 14.58 -17.75
N ARG A 112 -8.45 15.55 -17.38
CA ARG A 112 -7.98 16.79 -16.76
C ARG A 112 -7.99 16.66 -15.24
N TYR A 113 -6.95 17.18 -14.61
CA TYR A 113 -6.84 17.23 -13.15
C TYR A 113 -5.99 18.42 -12.72
N ARG A 114 -6.17 18.91 -11.49
CA ARG A 114 -5.31 19.98 -10.93
C ARG A 114 -4.11 19.37 -10.22
N SER A 115 -2.94 19.46 -10.86
CA SER A 115 -1.70 18.86 -10.33
C SER A 115 -1.29 19.44 -8.96
N ASN A 116 -1.55 20.72 -8.69
CA ASN A 116 -1.29 21.32 -7.38
C ASN A 116 -2.21 20.80 -6.28
N ALA A 117 -3.49 20.61 -6.59
CA ALA A 117 -4.43 20.02 -5.64
C ALA A 117 -3.94 18.61 -5.28
N LEU A 118 -3.61 17.80 -6.29
CA LEU A 118 -3.06 16.45 -6.08
C LEU A 118 -1.77 16.49 -5.25
N PHE A 119 -0.85 17.39 -5.57
CA PHE A 119 0.41 17.53 -4.84
C PHE A 119 0.17 17.87 -3.37
N ARG A 120 -0.69 18.85 -3.08
CA ARG A 120 -1.06 19.25 -1.71
C ARG A 120 -1.67 18.09 -0.94
N GLU A 121 -2.63 17.38 -1.53
CA GLU A 121 -3.28 16.25 -0.87
C GLU A 121 -2.32 15.07 -0.70
N ARG A 122 -1.39 14.84 -1.63
CA ARG A 122 -0.35 13.82 -1.49
C ARG A 122 0.62 14.18 -0.37
N SER A 123 1.02 15.44 -0.24
CA SER A 123 1.81 15.96 0.90
C SER A 123 1.11 15.75 2.23
N ALA A 124 -0.19 16.07 2.30
CA ALA A 124 -1.00 15.83 3.50
C ALA A 124 -1.07 14.33 3.85
N LEU A 125 -1.34 13.47 2.86
CA LEU A 125 -1.38 12.02 3.04
C LEU A 125 -0.01 11.47 3.49
N THR A 126 1.10 11.92 2.92
CA THR A 126 2.44 11.51 3.34
C THR A 126 2.69 11.82 4.82
N ARG A 127 2.29 13.00 5.31
CA ARG A 127 2.39 13.31 6.74
C ARG A 127 1.54 12.37 7.58
N LEU A 128 0.30 12.09 7.18
CA LEU A 128 -0.58 11.13 7.87
C LEU A 128 0.01 9.72 7.91
N ILE A 129 0.64 9.28 6.82
CA ILE A 129 1.32 7.98 6.74
C ILE A 129 2.55 7.95 7.63
N THR A 130 3.37 8.99 7.63
CA THR A 130 4.51 9.09 8.54
C THR A 130 4.06 9.04 9.99
N GLU A 131 3.01 9.79 10.37
CA GLU A 131 2.41 9.75 11.70
C GLU A 131 1.98 8.33 12.10
N VAL A 132 1.27 7.61 11.21
CA VAL A 132 0.80 6.26 11.52
C VAL A 132 1.92 5.23 11.56
N ASN A 133 2.92 5.35 10.70
CA ASN A 133 4.08 4.46 10.70
C ASN A 133 4.85 4.58 12.03
N HIS A 134 5.04 5.81 12.52
CA HIS A 134 5.63 6.01 13.85
C HIS A 134 4.75 5.44 14.95
N LEU A 135 3.44 5.72 14.92
CA LEU A 135 2.49 5.22 15.93
C LEU A 135 2.47 3.69 16.02
N LEU A 136 2.48 3.02 14.86
CA LEU A 136 2.31 1.57 14.77
C LEU A 136 3.61 0.79 14.88
N PHE A 137 4.76 1.35 14.51
CA PHE A 137 6.01 0.58 14.39
C PHE A 137 7.15 1.10 15.29
N SER A 138 6.93 2.17 16.06
CA SER A 138 7.87 2.58 17.11
C SER A 138 7.67 1.73 18.37
N PRO A 139 8.69 1.03 18.88
CA PRO A 139 8.57 0.21 20.09
C PRO A 139 8.03 0.98 21.29
N GLU A 140 8.48 2.23 21.46
CA GLU A 140 8.10 3.11 22.57
C GLU A 140 6.59 3.42 22.58
N LEU A 141 5.98 3.55 21.39
CA LEU A 141 4.56 3.88 21.25
C LEU A 141 3.69 2.62 21.27
N GLN A 142 4.22 1.49 20.81
CA GLN A 142 3.54 0.19 20.86
C GLN A 142 3.28 -0.30 22.28
N ASP A 143 4.07 0.11 23.28
CA ASP A 143 3.89 -0.24 24.70
C ASP A 143 3.09 0.81 25.48
N SER A 144 2.77 1.94 24.85
CA SER A 144 2.07 3.04 25.50
C SER A 144 0.60 2.70 25.82
N THR A 145 0.17 3.02 27.03
CA THR A 145 -1.26 2.98 27.42
C THR A 145 -2.10 4.00 26.65
N ALA A 146 -1.48 5.01 26.01
CA ALA A 146 -2.15 6.01 25.20
C ALA A 146 -2.31 5.63 23.72
N LEU A 147 -1.77 4.47 23.28
CA LEU A 147 -1.81 4.01 21.88
C LEU A 147 -3.22 4.08 21.28
N MET A 148 -4.23 3.60 22.02
CA MET A 148 -5.62 3.57 21.55
C MET A 148 -6.21 4.97 21.34
N ARG A 149 -5.92 5.89 22.26
CA ARG A 149 -6.36 7.29 22.12
C ARG A 149 -5.73 7.95 20.89
N TRP A 150 -4.43 7.74 20.68
CA TRP A 150 -3.74 8.28 19.52
C TRP A 150 -4.23 7.65 18.21
N ALA A 151 -4.50 6.33 18.21
CA ALA A 151 -5.07 5.63 17.07
C ALA A 151 -6.47 6.15 16.71
N GLN A 152 -7.34 6.42 17.69
CA GLN A 152 -8.66 7.03 17.46
C GLN A 152 -8.55 8.44 16.85
N ALA A 153 -7.65 9.25 17.41
CA ALA A 153 -7.45 10.62 16.95
C ALA A 153 -6.90 10.64 15.51
N TRP A 154 -5.91 9.79 15.23
CA TRP A 154 -5.35 9.64 13.90
C TRP A 154 -6.40 9.14 12.91
N ASP A 155 -7.15 8.10 13.26
CA ASP A 155 -8.19 7.52 12.39
C ASP A 155 -9.27 8.54 12.02
N SER A 156 -9.73 9.33 13.00
CA SER A 156 -10.69 10.41 12.78
C SER A 156 -10.13 11.48 11.86
N LYS A 157 -8.86 11.90 12.08
CA LYS A 157 -8.16 12.89 11.27
C LYS A 157 -8.00 12.42 9.82
N THR A 158 -7.53 11.19 9.61
CA THR A 158 -7.28 10.61 8.28
C THR A 158 -8.58 10.35 7.52
N SER A 159 -9.62 9.85 8.19
CA SER A 159 -10.94 9.65 7.59
C SER A 159 -11.59 10.99 7.20
N ASN A 160 -11.47 12.01 8.05
CA ASN A 160 -11.96 13.35 7.74
C ASN A 160 -11.19 13.97 6.55
N TRP A 161 -9.87 13.79 6.48
CA TRP A 161 -9.08 14.22 5.32
C TRP A 161 -9.60 13.58 4.02
N TYR A 162 -9.81 12.27 4.00
CA TYR A 162 -10.26 11.54 2.81
C TYR A 162 -11.67 11.96 2.35
N GLN A 163 -12.60 12.16 3.29
CA GLN A 163 -13.97 12.61 2.99
C GLN A 163 -14.03 14.03 2.43
N ASN A 164 -13.07 14.88 2.81
CA ASN A 164 -12.99 16.28 2.40
C ASN A 164 -12.04 16.52 1.22
N LEU A 165 -11.68 15.48 0.47
CA LEU A 165 -10.91 15.64 -0.76
C LEU A 165 -11.64 16.62 -1.73
N PRO A 166 -10.89 17.52 -2.40
CA PRO A 166 -11.42 18.37 -3.46
C PRO A 166 -12.18 17.57 -4.51
N GLU A 167 -13.20 18.17 -5.11
CA GLU A 167 -14.11 17.49 -6.06
C GLU A 167 -13.36 16.76 -7.20
N ASP A 168 -12.31 17.37 -7.74
CA ASP A 168 -11.48 16.83 -8.81
C ASP A 168 -10.52 15.71 -8.38
N LEU A 169 -10.44 15.44 -7.07
CA LEU A 169 -9.67 14.35 -6.47
C LEU A 169 -10.57 13.33 -5.74
N ARG A 170 -11.89 13.49 -5.79
CA ARG A 170 -12.81 12.50 -5.25
C ARG A 170 -12.76 11.24 -6.10
N TYR A 171 -13.01 10.11 -5.47
CA TYR A 171 -12.99 8.85 -6.19
C TYR A 171 -14.07 8.80 -7.26
N ASP A 172 -13.66 8.47 -8.48
CA ASP A 172 -14.51 8.12 -9.59
C ASP A 172 -13.81 7.03 -10.42
N LYS A 173 -14.56 6.25 -11.20
CA LYS A 173 -13.99 5.20 -12.05
C LYS A 173 -13.17 5.77 -13.22
N ASP A 174 -13.41 7.01 -13.61
CA ASP A 174 -12.78 7.70 -14.74
C ASP A 174 -11.61 8.62 -14.33
N LEU A 175 -10.88 8.25 -13.28
CA LEU A 175 -9.72 9.00 -12.78
C LEU A 175 -8.42 8.81 -13.59
N PRO A 176 -7.53 9.81 -13.62
CA PRO A 176 -6.16 9.62 -14.11
C PRO A 176 -5.33 8.78 -13.12
N VAL A 177 -4.32 8.06 -13.62
CA VAL A 177 -3.47 7.16 -12.80
C VAL A 177 -2.93 7.80 -11.52
N PRO A 178 -2.40 9.05 -11.52
CA PRO A 178 -1.88 9.66 -10.30
C PRO A 178 -2.93 9.85 -9.19
N VAL A 179 -4.21 9.99 -9.55
CA VAL A 179 -5.30 10.11 -8.57
C VAL A 179 -5.74 8.72 -8.09
N PHE A 180 -5.76 7.71 -8.97
CA PHE A 180 -5.89 6.31 -8.53
C PHE A 180 -4.83 5.94 -7.48
N GLU A 181 -3.59 6.36 -7.68
CA GLU A 181 -2.51 6.10 -6.72
C GLU A 181 -2.71 6.78 -5.37
N LEU A 182 -3.27 8.00 -5.34
CA LEU A 182 -3.62 8.69 -4.09
C LEU A 182 -4.64 7.86 -3.28
N HIS A 183 -5.69 7.37 -3.93
CA HIS A 183 -6.70 6.53 -3.28
C HIS A 183 -6.10 5.18 -2.86
N ALA A 184 -5.29 4.55 -3.70
CA ALA A 184 -4.67 3.27 -3.40
C ALA A 184 -3.75 3.39 -2.18
N GLN A 185 -2.98 4.47 -2.09
CA GLN A 185 -2.11 4.76 -0.96
C GLN A 185 -2.90 5.00 0.34
N TYR A 186 -4.03 5.72 0.29
CA TYR A 186 -4.92 5.86 1.45
C TYR A 186 -5.45 4.48 1.91
N HIS A 187 -5.99 3.67 1.00
CA HIS A 187 -6.51 2.35 1.35
C HIS A 187 -5.41 1.38 1.83
N CYS A 188 -4.18 1.46 1.30
CA CYS A 188 -3.02 0.72 1.85
C CYS A 188 -2.82 1.07 3.31
N THR A 189 -2.78 2.37 3.60
CA THR A 189 -2.55 2.89 4.94
C THR A 189 -3.63 2.42 5.92
N MET A 190 -4.90 2.42 5.48
CA MET A 190 -6.01 1.95 6.31
C MET A 190 -5.99 0.45 6.56
N VAL A 191 -5.62 -0.37 5.55
CA VAL A 191 -5.43 -1.82 5.73
C VAL A 191 -4.27 -2.10 6.68
N THR A 192 -3.13 -1.42 6.52
CA THR A 192 -1.98 -1.49 7.45
C THR A 192 -2.42 -1.14 8.86
N PHE A 193 -3.09 0.01 9.02
CA PHE A 193 -3.56 0.49 10.31
C PHE A 193 -4.46 -0.52 11.01
N CYS A 194 -5.48 -1.04 10.31
CA CYS A 194 -6.40 -1.99 10.91
C CYS A 194 -5.69 -3.30 11.30
N SER A 195 -4.82 -3.82 10.44
CA SER A 195 -4.10 -5.07 10.69
C SER A 195 -3.09 -4.94 11.83
N SER A 196 -2.21 -3.94 11.78
CA SER A 196 -1.17 -3.78 12.80
C SER A 196 -1.75 -3.44 14.17
N LEU A 197 -2.81 -2.63 14.22
CA LEU A 197 -3.45 -2.29 15.49
C LEU A 197 -4.17 -3.49 16.12
N ASP A 198 -4.80 -4.34 15.30
CA ASP A 198 -5.40 -5.60 15.75
C ASP A 198 -4.33 -6.55 16.31
N THR A 199 -3.20 -6.72 15.63
CA THR A 199 -2.06 -7.51 16.13
C THR A 199 -1.53 -6.97 17.46
N CYS A 200 -1.34 -5.65 17.60
CA CYS A 200 -0.92 -5.04 18.87
C CYS A 200 -1.91 -5.34 20.00
N PHE A 201 -3.22 -5.31 19.70
CA PHE A 201 -4.27 -5.58 20.67
C PHE A 201 -4.29 -7.05 21.12
N GLN A 202 -4.16 -7.97 20.16
CA GLN A 202 -4.10 -9.41 20.43
C GLN A 202 -2.86 -9.80 21.25
N ALA A 203 -1.69 -9.24 20.93
CA ALA A 203 -0.45 -9.48 21.68
C ALA A 203 -0.58 -9.05 23.14
N ARG A 204 -1.11 -7.84 23.40
CA ARG A 204 -1.38 -7.35 24.76
C ARG A 204 -2.35 -8.28 25.51
N SER A 205 -3.29 -8.92 24.80
CA SER A 205 -4.23 -9.87 25.37
C SER A 205 -3.64 -11.18 25.82
N LEU A 206 -2.62 -11.66 25.13
CA LEU A 206 -1.93 -12.90 25.46
C LEU A 206 -0.99 -12.72 26.66
N ASP A 207 -0.32 -11.57 26.78
CA ASP A 207 0.68 -11.31 27.83
C ASP A 207 0.09 -11.04 29.23
N GLY A 208 -1.23 -11.08 29.39
CA GLY A 208 -1.89 -10.81 30.68
C GLY A 208 -1.69 -9.38 31.21
N ALA A 209 -1.03 -8.50 30.45
CA ALA A 209 -0.94 -7.06 30.72
C ALA A 209 -2.33 -6.41 30.80
N ILE A 210 -3.31 -6.99 30.13
CA ILE A 210 -4.76 -6.67 30.22
C ILE A 210 -5.31 -6.74 31.64
N GLN A 211 -4.77 -7.61 32.50
CA GLN A 211 -5.28 -7.80 33.86
C GLN A 211 -4.57 -6.92 34.90
N LYS A 212 -3.46 -6.25 34.56
CA LYS A 212 -2.56 -5.64 35.57
C LYS A 212 -2.66 -4.13 35.75
N VAL A 213 -3.43 -3.40 34.95
CA VAL A 213 -3.64 -1.96 35.15
C VAL A 213 -5.14 -1.69 35.21
N ASP A 214 -5.66 -1.59 36.44
CA ASP A 214 -6.99 -1.07 36.81
C ASP A 214 -8.18 -1.45 35.91
N GLY A 215 -8.36 -2.75 35.66
CA GLY A 215 -9.66 -3.35 35.38
C GLY A 215 -10.41 -2.84 34.14
N TYR A 216 -10.37 -3.66 33.09
CA TYR A 216 -11.15 -3.58 31.85
C TYR A 216 -10.73 -2.49 30.86
N TYR A 217 -10.74 -2.87 29.59
CA TYR A 217 -10.75 -1.93 28.47
C TYR A 217 -11.83 -0.88 28.67
N THR A 218 -11.53 0.37 28.33
CA THR A 218 -12.59 1.37 28.18
C THR A 218 -13.54 0.90 27.07
N ALA A 219 -14.84 1.23 27.18
CA ALA A 219 -15.82 0.87 26.15
C ALA A 219 -15.40 1.31 24.73
N GLY A 220 -14.60 2.38 24.63
CA GLY A 220 -14.01 2.86 23.38
C GLY A 220 -12.96 1.91 22.78
N GLU A 221 -12.14 1.24 23.59
CA GLU A 221 -11.11 0.31 23.12
C GLU A 221 -11.69 -1.01 22.61
N ILE A 222 -12.71 -1.54 23.31
CA ILE A 222 -13.48 -2.70 22.84
C ILE A 222 -14.22 -2.37 21.54
N SER A 223 -14.77 -1.15 21.44
CA SER A 223 -15.49 -0.69 20.26
C SER A 223 -14.59 -0.55 19.03
N ILE A 224 -13.36 -0.05 19.16
CA ILE A 224 -12.41 -0.02 18.03
C ILE A 224 -12.05 -1.45 17.63
N SER A 225 -11.56 -2.25 18.59
CA SER A 225 -11.01 -3.58 18.34
C SER A 225 -12.03 -4.47 17.62
N SER A 226 -13.27 -4.50 18.11
CA SER A 226 -14.38 -5.25 17.48
C SER A 226 -14.71 -4.80 16.05
N ARG A 227 -14.30 -3.59 15.64
CA ARG A 227 -14.53 -3.03 14.30
C ARG A 227 -13.33 -3.12 13.38
N LEU A 228 -12.11 -3.40 13.87
CA LEU A 228 -10.88 -3.37 13.04
C LEU A 228 -10.94 -4.39 11.90
N SER A 229 -11.34 -5.63 12.18
CA SER A 229 -11.45 -6.68 11.15
C SER A 229 -12.48 -6.34 10.08
N ALA A 230 -13.65 -5.83 10.48
CA ALA A 230 -14.69 -5.41 9.54
C ALA A 230 -14.25 -4.23 8.67
N ARG A 231 -13.52 -3.26 9.26
CA ARG A 231 -12.97 -2.12 8.53
C ARG A 231 -11.85 -2.51 7.58
N ARG A 232 -10.92 -3.37 8.02
CA ARG A 232 -9.89 -3.96 7.16
C ARG A 232 -10.53 -4.58 5.92
N LEU A 233 -11.58 -5.38 6.12
CA LEU A 233 -12.32 -6.03 5.04
C LEU A 233 -13.03 -5.00 4.12
N SER A 234 -13.63 -3.96 4.70
CA SER A 234 -14.24 -2.87 3.93
C SER A 234 -13.22 -2.15 3.04
N HIS A 235 -12.01 -1.86 3.54
CA HIS A 235 -10.98 -1.24 2.72
C HIS A 235 -10.42 -2.21 1.66
N ALA A 236 -10.30 -3.51 1.96
CA ALA A 236 -9.85 -4.53 1.03
C ALA A 236 -10.85 -4.79 -0.13
N THR A 237 -12.14 -4.77 0.16
CA THR A 237 -13.21 -4.89 -0.86
C THR A 237 -13.33 -3.64 -1.72
N TRP A 238 -13.11 -2.46 -1.13
CA TRP A 238 -13.03 -1.20 -1.89
C TRP A 238 -11.82 -1.19 -2.83
N ALA A 239 -10.66 -1.63 -2.34
CA ALA A 239 -9.46 -1.81 -3.16
C ALA A 239 -9.68 -2.75 -4.35
N ALA A 240 -10.41 -3.85 -4.17
CA ALA A 240 -10.75 -4.74 -5.29
C ALA A 240 -11.58 -4.03 -6.36
N SER A 241 -12.51 -3.18 -5.95
CA SER A 241 -13.31 -2.35 -6.86
C SER A 241 -12.42 -1.38 -7.63
N MET A 242 -11.45 -0.75 -6.96
CA MET A 242 -10.44 0.06 -7.66
C MET A 242 -9.59 -0.73 -8.63
N CYS A 243 -9.17 -1.95 -8.27
CA CYS A 243 -8.39 -2.81 -9.15
C CYS A 243 -9.17 -3.13 -10.44
N ARG A 244 -10.48 -3.38 -10.31
CA ARG A 244 -11.40 -3.55 -11.44
C ARG A 244 -11.47 -2.29 -12.30
N ASP A 245 -11.75 -1.14 -11.70
CA ASP A 245 -11.91 0.13 -12.42
C ASP A 245 -10.61 0.50 -13.15
N TYR A 246 -9.46 0.37 -12.48
CA TYR A 246 -8.13 0.55 -13.07
C TYR A 246 -7.86 -0.42 -14.21
N ARG A 247 -8.22 -1.72 -14.07
CA ARG A 247 -8.07 -2.73 -15.12
C ARG A 247 -8.92 -2.39 -16.33
N GLU A 248 -10.18 -2.05 -16.14
CA GLU A 248 -11.11 -1.76 -17.24
C GLU A 248 -10.67 -0.49 -17.99
N ARG A 249 -10.12 0.48 -17.26
CA ARG A 249 -9.60 1.73 -17.83
C ARG A 249 -8.25 1.59 -18.54
N TYR A 250 -7.30 0.86 -17.95
CA TYR A 250 -5.89 0.84 -18.36
C TYR A 250 -5.36 -0.54 -18.75
N SER A 251 -6.23 -1.56 -18.80
CA SER A 251 -5.94 -2.93 -19.25
C SER A 251 -4.84 -3.66 -18.48
N LEU A 252 -4.50 -3.24 -17.26
CA LEU A 252 -3.40 -3.77 -16.43
C LEU A 252 -2.02 -3.86 -17.13
N ARG A 253 -1.84 -3.13 -18.25
CA ARG A 253 -0.61 -3.18 -19.06
C ARG A 253 0.57 -2.46 -18.40
N ALA A 254 0.28 -1.58 -17.45
CA ALA A 254 1.24 -0.92 -16.60
C ALA A 254 0.88 -1.21 -15.15
N SER A 255 1.79 -1.88 -14.45
CA SER A 255 1.81 -1.95 -12.99
C SER A 255 2.12 -0.55 -12.48
N VAL A 256 1.43 -0.11 -11.44
CA VAL A 256 1.79 1.11 -10.72
C VAL A 256 1.98 0.76 -9.25
N PRO A 257 2.96 1.35 -8.55
CA PRO A 257 3.41 0.85 -7.25
C PRO A 257 2.28 0.66 -6.25
N PHE A 258 1.42 1.66 -6.10
CA PHE A 258 0.36 1.65 -5.10
C PHE A 258 -0.81 0.74 -5.45
N MET A 259 -1.12 0.57 -6.74
CA MET A 259 -2.13 -0.42 -7.16
C MET A 259 -1.64 -1.85 -6.92
N PHE A 260 -0.35 -2.13 -7.16
CA PHE A 260 0.24 -3.42 -6.80
C PHE A 260 0.21 -3.64 -5.29
N GLN A 261 0.62 -2.64 -4.50
CA GLN A 261 0.68 -2.75 -3.05
C GLN A 261 -0.71 -2.98 -2.45
N ILE A 262 -1.72 -2.21 -2.85
CA ILE A 262 -3.08 -2.37 -2.33
C ILE A 262 -3.71 -3.70 -2.75
N ALA A 263 -3.48 -4.15 -3.99
CA ALA A 263 -3.93 -5.45 -4.44
C ALA A 263 -3.33 -6.57 -3.58
N THR A 264 -2.03 -6.47 -3.29
CA THR A 264 -1.32 -7.46 -2.47
C THR A 264 -1.85 -7.49 -1.04
N MET A 265 -1.90 -6.34 -0.37
CA MET A 265 -2.38 -6.24 1.00
C MET A 265 -3.83 -6.70 1.15
N SER A 266 -4.69 -6.31 0.20
CA SER A 266 -6.09 -6.70 0.18
C SER A 266 -6.25 -8.19 -0.08
N ALA A 267 -5.45 -8.77 -0.97
CA ALA A 267 -5.49 -10.21 -1.23
C ALA A 267 -5.15 -11.02 0.03
N PHE A 268 -4.14 -10.63 0.82
CA PHE A 268 -3.85 -11.28 2.09
C PHE A 268 -4.97 -11.10 3.12
N ALA A 269 -5.55 -9.91 3.24
CA ALA A 269 -6.66 -9.65 4.15
C ALA A 269 -7.91 -10.48 3.79
N LEU A 270 -8.21 -10.62 2.50
CA LEU A 270 -9.32 -11.38 1.97
C LEU A 270 -9.07 -12.90 2.04
N LEU A 271 -7.81 -13.32 1.85
CA LEU A 271 -7.40 -14.70 2.06
C LEU A 271 -7.64 -15.15 3.50
N GLN A 272 -7.30 -14.29 4.48
CA GLN A 272 -7.60 -14.58 5.88
C GLN A 272 -9.11 -14.70 6.11
N TRP A 273 -9.90 -13.79 5.54
CA TRP A 273 -11.36 -13.87 5.65
C TRP A 273 -11.93 -15.18 5.06
N LEU A 274 -11.41 -15.64 3.92
CA LEU A 274 -11.81 -16.91 3.30
C LEU A 274 -11.46 -18.12 4.16
N HIS A 275 -10.31 -18.09 4.84
CA HIS A 275 -9.92 -19.10 5.81
C HIS A 275 -10.87 -19.14 7.00
N ASP A 276 -11.23 -17.97 7.54
CA ASP A 276 -12.12 -17.85 8.70
C ASP A 276 -13.59 -18.17 8.35
N ASN A 277 -13.97 -18.17 7.06
CA ASN A 277 -15.34 -18.35 6.58
C ASN A 277 -15.44 -19.43 5.47
N PRO A 278 -15.13 -20.71 5.76
CA PRO A 278 -15.07 -21.76 4.75
C PRO A 278 -16.43 -22.01 4.06
N ASP A 279 -17.55 -21.84 4.76
CA ASP A 279 -18.89 -22.05 4.18
C ASP A 279 -19.25 -20.98 3.14
N GLN A 280 -18.68 -19.78 3.25
CA GLN A 280 -18.85 -18.68 2.30
C GLN A 280 -17.73 -18.67 1.24
N SER A 281 -16.82 -19.65 1.32
CA SER A 281 -15.75 -19.83 0.37
C SER A 281 -16.18 -20.66 -0.85
N SER A 282 -17.24 -21.47 -0.79
CA SER A 282 -17.66 -22.24 -1.96
C SER A 282 -18.27 -21.34 -3.05
N PRO A 283 -17.93 -21.52 -4.35
CA PRO A 283 -18.59 -20.79 -5.43
C PRO A 283 -20.06 -21.26 -5.51
N SER A 284 -20.97 -20.45 -4.95
CA SER A 284 -22.40 -20.67 -5.18
C SER A 284 -22.66 -20.60 -6.67
N THR A 285 -23.18 -21.68 -7.24
CA THR A 285 -23.48 -21.88 -8.67
C THR A 285 -24.58 -20.94 -9.19
N GLY A 286 -25.03 -19.99 -8.37
CA GLY A 286 -25.99 -18.95 -8.69
C GLY A 286 -25.40 -17.58 -8.36
N GLN A 287 -25.57 -16.66 -9.31
CA GLN A 287 -25.32 -15.22 -9.26
C GLN A 287 -25.01 -14.69 -7.85
N ILE A 288 -23.71 -14.60 -7.52
CA ILE A 288 -23.27 -13.74 -6.43
C ILE A 288 -23.77 -12.34 -6.81
N GLN A 289 -24.53 -11.69 -5.93
CA GLN A 289 -24.69 -10.23 -6.04
C GLN A 289 -23.29 -9.65 -5.94
N ASP A 290 -22.70 -9.28 -7.09
CA ASP A 290 -21.34 -8.76 -7.18
C ASP A 290 -21.15 -7.47 -6.36
N GLU A 291 -22.25 -6.85 -5.92
CA GLU A 291 -22.29 -5.61 -5.16
C GLU A 291 -23.15 -5.77 -3.89
N LEU A 292 -22.52 -5.56 -2.74
CA LEU A 292 -23.19 -5.37 -1.45
C LEU A 292 -23.87 -3.98 -1.41
N PRO A 293 -24.86 -3.77 -0.51
CA PRO A 293 -25.43 -2.45 -0.28
C PRO A 293 -24.32 -1.42 0.04
N GLY A 294 -24.13 -0.44 -0.84
CA GLY A 294 -23.00 0.49 -0.79
C GLY A 294 -21.98 0.34 -1.93
N GLY A 295 -22.18 -0.59 -2.87
CA GLY A 295 -21.37 -0.74 -4.08
C GLY A 295 -20.03 -1.45 -3.86
N THR A 296 -19.86 -2.17 -2.76
CA THR A 296 -18.63 -2.91 -2.45
C THR A 296 -18.72 -4.37 -2.88
N MET A 297 -17.61 -4.90 -3.38
CA MET A 297 -17.54 -6.26 -3.89
C MET A 297 -17.64 -7.31 -2.77
N HIS A 298 -18.35 -8.42 -3.01
CA HIS A 298 -18.33 -9.56 -2.08
C HIS A 298 -16.88 -10.01 -1.82
N PRO A 299 -16.47 -10.35 -0.57
CA PRO A 299 -15.08 -10.67 -0.25
C PRO A 299 -14.42 -11.72 -1.14
N ARG A 300 -15.17 -12.74 -1.58
CA ARG A 300 -14.65 -13.73 -2.53
C ARG A 300 -14.37 -13.13 -3.91
N SER A 301 -15.33 -12.43 -4.51
CA SER A 301 -15.11 -11.73 -5.79
C SER A 301 -13.97 -10.71 -5.66
N ALA A 302 -13.87 -10.05 -4.50
CA ALA A 302 -12.81 -9.10 -4.19
C ALA A 302 -11.43 -9.77 -4.18
N PHE A 303 -11.34 -10.98 -3.63
CA PHE A 303 -10.12 -11.78 -3.66
C PHE A 303 -9.74 -12.14 -5.09
N GLU A 304 -10.69 -12.55 -5.92
CA GLU A 304 -10.43 -12.88 -7.33
C GLU A 304 -9.89 -11.67 -8.12
N GLU A 305 -10.46 -10.48 -7.92
CA GLU A 305 -10.04 -9.28 -8.64
C GLU A 305 -8.66 -8.77 -8.16
N THR A 306 -8.41 -8.78 -6.85
CA THR A 306 -7.08 -8.40 -6.31
C THR A 306 -6.01 -9.41 -6.72
N TYR A 307 -6.32 -10.71 -6.72
CA TYR A 307 -5.46 -11.77 -7.22
C TYR A 307 -5.12 -11.59 -8.71
N ARG A 308 -6.11 -11.22 -9.53
CA ARG A 308 -5.91 -10.88 -10.95
C ARG A 308 -4.98 -9.68 -11.14
N GLY A 309 -5.13 -8.64 -10.31
CA GLY A 309 -4.23 -7.49 -10.29
C GLY A 309 -2.79 -7.88 -9.94
N MET A 310 -2.60 -8.77 -8.96
CA MET A 310 -1.29 -9.31 -8.60
C MET A 310 -0.67 -10.15 -9.72
N LEU A 311 -1.44 -11.04 -10.35
CA LEU A 311 -0.99 -11.83 -11.50
C LEU A 311 -0.48 -10.94 -12.63
N ALA A 312 -1.25 -9.90 -12.97
CA ALA A 312 -0.83 -8.96 -14.00
C ALA A 312 0.46 -8.23 -13.62
N SER A 313 0.60 -7.81 -12.35
CA SER A 313 1.81 -7.17 -11.85
C SER A 313 3.02 -8.12 -11.87
N ALA A 314 2.83 -9.39 -11.50
CA ALA A 314 3.86 -10.42 -11.51
C ALA A 314 4.42 -10.72 -12.91
N THR A 315 3.63 -10.51 -13.98
CA THR A 315 4.17 -10.60 -15.35
C THR A 315 5.23 -9.54 -15.64
N GLN A 316 5.18 -8.40 -14.95
CA GLN A 316 5.98 -7.20 -15.25
C GLN A 316 7.14 -6.99 -14.29
N VAL A 317 6.98 -7.28 -13.00
CA VAL A 317 7.95 -6.90 -11.95
C VAL A 317 8.27 -8.05 -11.00
N MET A 318 9.51 -8.13 -10.53
CA MET A 318 10.01 -9.24 -9.71
C MET A 318 9.46 -9.24 -8.30
N VAL A 319 9.30 -8.07 -7.67
CA VAL A 319 8.69 -8.00 -6.32
C VAL A 319 7.27 -8.56 -6.30
N ALA A 320 6.50 -8.32 -7.36
CA ALA A 320 5.15 -8.87 -7.49
C ALA A 320 5.15 -10.39 -7.71
N ARG A 321 6.15 -10.94 -8.41
CA ARG A 321 6.31 -12.40 -8.53
C ARG A 321 6.55 -13.04 -7.17
N GLY A 322 7.45 -12.45 -6.38
CA GLY A 322 7.70 -12.91 -5.01
C GLY A 322 6.44 -12.80 -4.14
N ALA A 323 5.74 -11.66 -4.19
CA ALA A 323 4.54 -11.44 -3.38
C ALA A 323 3.41 -12.41 -3.76
N LEU A 324 3.26 -12.71 -5.05
CA LEU A 324 2.33 -13.72 -5.54
C LEU A 324 2.73 -15.12 -5.08
N ALA A 325 4.01 -15.49 -5.15
CA ALA A 325 4.51 -16.78 -4.63
C ALA A 325 4.22 -16.90 -3.12
N LEU A 326 4.45 -15.83 -2.37
CA LEU A 326 4.18 -15.74 -0.94
C LEU A 326 2.67 -15.93 -0.65
N LEU A 327 1.80 -15.26 -1.39
CA LEU A 327 0.34 -15.40 -1.25
C LEU A 327 -0.12 -16.83 -1.55
N ASN A 328 0.35 -17.42 -2.64
CA ASN A 328 -0.08 -18.77 -3.05
C ASN A 328 0.34 -19.81 -2.03
N GLN A 329 1.56 -19.69 -1.52
CA GLN A 329 2.05 -20.58 -0.50
C GLN A 329 1.31 -20.37 0.82
N THR A 330 0.96 -19.14 1.18
CA THR A 330 0.10 -18.81 2.33
C THR A 330 -1.27 -19.46 2.18
N ALA A 331 -1.92 -19.35 1.01
CA ALA A 331 -3.21 -19.97 0.73
C ALA A 331 -3.16 -21.48 0.88
N SER A 332 -2.09 -22.12 0.39
CA SER A 332 -1.87 -23.55 0.56
C SER A 332 -1.75 -23.97 2.03
N HIS A 333 -1.10 -23.16 2.88
CA HIS A 333 -1.00 -23.44 4.32
C HIS A 333 -2.33 -23.25 5.05
N LEU A 334 -3.11 -22.24 4.65
CA LEU A 334 -4.43 -21.97 5.21
C LEU A 334 -5.53 -22.89 4.68
N GLY A 335 -5.21 -23.78 3.73
CA GLY A 335 -6.18 -24.68 3.10
C GLY A 335 -7.23 -23.94 2.27
N VAL A 336 -6.93 -22.72 1.81
CA VAL A 336 -7.85 -21.93 0.99
C VAL A 336 -7.59 -22.22 -0.49
N GLU A 337 -8.64 -22.63 -1.20
CA GLU A 337 -8.57 -22.81 -2.65
C GLU A 337 -8.42 -21.48 -3.38
N LEU A 338 -7.33 -21.34 -4.14
CA LEU A 338 -7.11 -20.20 -5.01
C LEU A 338 -8.12 -20.17 -6.17
N PRO A 339 -8.42 -18.98 -6.74
CA PRO A 339 -9.35 -18.87 -7.85
C PRO A 339 -8.87 -19.70 -9.05
N HIS A 340 -9.65 -20.70 -9.45
CA HIS A 340 -9.37 -21.55 -10.62
C HIS A 340 -9.86 -20.90 -11.92
N GLN A 341 -9.84 -19.57 -12.00
CA GLN A 341 -10.52 -18.87 -13.08
C GLN A 341 -9.59 -18.70 -14.28
N ARG A 342 -9.55 -19.76 -15.09
CA ARG A 342 -9.02 -19.84 -16.48
C ARG A 342 -7.60 -20.40 -16.58
N LYS A 343 -7.42 -21.22 -17.61
CA LYS A 343 -6.15 -21.80 -18.08
C LYS A 343 -5.03 -20.77 -18.22
N LEU A 344 -5.36 -19.50 -18.46
CA LEU A 344 -4.39 -18.40 -18.56
C LEU A 344 -3.80 -18.01 -17.19
N GLU A 345 -4.62 -17.93 -16.14
CA GLU A 345 -4.15 -17.56 -14.79
C GLU A 345 -3.27 -18.67 -14.21
N SER A 346 -3.63 -19.94 -14.43
CA SER A 346 -2.76 -21.09 -14.08
C SER A 346 -1.46 -21.14 -14.90
N THR A 347 -1.51 -20.73 -16.17
CA THR A 347 -0.31 -20.64 -17.02
C THR A 347 0.61 -19.51 -16.58
N ILE A 348 0.06 -18.31 -16.30
CA ILE A 348 0.82 -17.18 -15.77
C ILE A 348 1.44 -17.55 -14.43
N HIS A 349 0.67 -18.18 -13.54
CA HIS A 349 1.17 -18.70 -12.27
C HIS A 349 2.37 -19.63 -12.46
N GLY A 350 2.26 -20.65 -13.33
CA GLY A 350 3.35 -21.61 -13.57
C GLY A 350 4.61 -21.02 -14.24
N ILE A 351 4.54 -19.81 -14.82
CA ILE A 351 5.68 -19.17 -15.50
C ILE A 351 6.28 -18.03 -14.66
N THR A 352 5.50 -17.43 -13.76
CA THR A 352 5.89 -16.20 -13.04
C THR A 352 6.90 -16.41 -11.93
N TRP A 353 6.99 -17.59 -11.32
CA TRP A 353 7.98 -17.87 -10.28
C TRP A 353 8.84 -19.08 -10.63
N ARG A 354 10.17 -18.89 -10.61
CA ARG A 354 11.15 -19.95 -10.85
C ARG A 354 12.09 -20.05 -9.65
N ARG A 355 12.66 -21.24 -9.41
CA ARG A 355 13.71 -21.42 -8.38
C ARG A 355 14.92 -20.49 -8.56
N SER A 356 15.23 -20.10 -9.80
CA SER A 356 16.27 -19.11 -10.08
C SER A 356 15.95 -17.72 -9.53
N ASP A 357 14.67 -17.36 -9.41
CA ASP A 357 14.22 -16.04 -8.98
C ASP A 357 14.48 -15.83 -7.49
N LEU A 358 14.41 -16.91 -6.68
CA LEU A 358 14.77 -16.88 -5.27
C LEU A 358 16.24 -16.50 -5.04
N LYS A 359 17.14 -16.82 -5.98
CA LYS A 359 18.54 -16.40 -5.92
C LYS A 359 18.74 -14.93 -6.29
N GLN A 360 17.76 -14.30 -6.94
CA GLN A 360 17.84 -12.93 -7.44
C GLN A 360 17.12 -11.93 -6.52
N ILE A 361 16.14 -12.40 -5.75
CA ILE A 361 15.35 -11.57 -4.85
C ILE A 361 16.16 -11.21 -3.59
N SER A 362 16.05 -9.95 -3.18
CA SER A 362 16.64 -9.42 -1.95
C SER A 362 15.61 -8.49 -1.30
N SER A 363 14.64 -9.12 -0.63
CA SER A 363 13.39 -8.46 -0.26
C SER A 363 12.97 -8.73 1.18
N ILE A 364 12.60 -7.64 1.85
CA ILE A 364 11.98 -7.62 3.18
C ILE A 364 10.46 -7.42 3.12
N PHE A 365 9.86 -7.54 1.93
CA PHE A 365 8.42 -7.39 1.77
C PHE A 365 7.68 -8.38 2.70
N PRO A 366 6.71 -7.94 3.51
CA PRO A 366 6.15 -8.79 4.55
C PRO A 366 5.15 -9.80 3.99
N ASN A 367 4.91 -10.86 4.74
CA ASN A 367 3.67 -11.64 4.60
C ASN A 367 2.60 -10.96 5.46
N TYR A 368 1.62 -10.31 4.84
CA TYR A 368 0.58 -9.58 5.57
C TYR A 368 -0.42 -10.49 6.32
N ALA A 369 -0.30 -11.81 6.21
CA ALA A 369 -1.03 -12.79 7.04
C ALA A 369 -0.22 -13.29 8.25
N GLN A 370 0.90 -12.64 8.59
CA GLN A 370 1.71 -12.97 9.79
C GLN A 370 0.86 -12.84 11.06
N GLY A 371 0.54 -14.00 11.66
CA GLY A 371 -0.39 -14.16 12.78
C GLY A 371 -1.28 -15.39 12.61
N SER A 372 -1.63 -15.72 11.37
CA SER A 372 -2.53 -16.83 11.03
C SER A 372 -1.84 -17.99 10.31
N THR A 373 -0.67 -17.76 9.73
CA THR A 373 0.21 -18.83 9.26
C THR A 373 1.21 -19.24 10.34
N PRO A 374 1.40 -20.54 10.61
CA PRO A 374 2.54 -21.00 11.39
C PRO A 374 3.81 -20.65 10.62
N THR A 375 4.51 -19.59 11.03
CA THR A 375 5.89 -19.41 10.61
C THR A 375 6.71 -20.51 11.28
N PHE A 376 7.38 -21.34 10.50
CA PHE A 376 8.26 -22.40 11.03
C PHE A 376 9.50 -21.79 11.74
N SER A 377 9.76 -20.48 11.56
CA SER A 377 10.86 -19.71 12.18
C SER A 377 10.52 -18.23 12.49
N LYS A 378 11.53 -17.43 12.91
CA LYS A 378 11.49 -15.97 13.08
C LYS A 378 11.53 -15.17 11.75
N ALA A 379 11.41 -15.82 10.60
CA ALA A 379 11.47 -15.16 9.29
C ALA A 379 10.31 -14.18 9.08
N THR A 380 10.61 -12.89 8.92
CA THR A 380 9.61 -11.82 8.75
C THR A 380 9.53 -11.27 7.32
N GLY A 381 10.57 -11.43 6.51
CA GLY A 381 10.64 -10.92 5.13
C GLY A 381 10.39 -11.99 4.07
N MET A 382 9.87 -11.58 2.91
CA MET A 382 9.53 -12.44 1.78
C MET A 382 10.68 -13.34 1.33
N GLU A 383 11.90 -12.81 1.23
CA GLU A 383 13.07 -13.61 0.86
C GLU A 383 13.30 -14.76 1.84
N ASP A 384 13.24 -14.48 3.14
CA ASP A 384 13.53 -15.44 4.20
C ASP A 384 12.42 -16.52 4.27
N ILE A 385 11.16 -16.09 4.15
CA ILE A 385 10.01 -16.99 4.15
C ILE A 385 10.02 -17.92 2.92
N LEU A 386 10.28 -17.37 1.73
CA LEU A 386 10.31 -18.18 0.50
C LEU A 386 11.50 -19.16 0.48
N LYS A 387 12.64 -18.79 1.09
CA LYS A 387 13.78 -19.69 1.29
C LYS A 387 13.45 -20.82 2.26
N GLU A 388 12.78 -20.50 3.35
CA GLU A 388 12.35 -21.49 4.32
C GLU A 388 11.39 -22.48 3.66
N TRP A 389 10.38 -21.99 2.95
CA TRP A 389 9.38 -22.83 2.29
C TRP A 389 9.93 -23.69 1.14
N GLU A 390 10.98 -23.28 0.43
CA GLU A 390 11.62 -24.15 -0.58
C GLU A 390 12.13 -25.47 0.03
N ASN A 391 12.50 -25.47 1.32
CA ASN A 391 12.98 -26.66 2.02
C ASN A 391 11.85 -27.62 2.44
N PHE A 392 10.61 -27.13 2.55
CA PHE A 392 9.49 -27.88 3.11
C PHE A 392 8.39 -28.19 2.11
N LEU A 393 8.22 -27.35 1.09
CA LEU A 393 7.13 -27.43 0.12
C LEU A 393 7.72 -27.25 -1.27
N PRO A 394 7.86 -28.34 -2.07
CA PRO A 394 8.30 -28.19 -3.44
C PRO A 394 7.26 -27.34 -4.19
N TYR A 395 7.69 -26.22 -4.75
CA TYR A 395 6.91 -25.44 -5.73
C TYR A 395 6.34 -26.41 -6.78
N ARG A 396 5.02 -26.58 -6.81
CA ARG A 396 4.32 -27.44 -7.78
C ARG A 396 3.98 -26.66 -9.03
#